data_AF-A0A1V5BFN8-F1
#
_entry.id   AF-A0A1V5BFN8-F1
#
_cell.length_a   1.000
_cell.length_b   1.000
_cell.length_c   1.000
_cell.angle_alpha   90.00
_cell.angle_beta   90.00
_cell.angle_gamma   90.00
#
_symmetry.space_group_name_H-M   'P 1'
#
loop_
_entity.id
_entity.type
_entity.pdbx_description
1 polymer ?
#
loop_
_entity_poly.entity_id
_entity_poly.type
_entity_poly.pdbx_seq_one_letter_code
_entity_poly.pdbx_strand_id
1 'polypeptide(L)' 'MWTVVYIAHNKKEADKLEKRLTAEGFLVKLRAIGPPQASNTCSIEILVPESEVDEALEIINTV' A
#
# COMPACT_ATOMS: atom_id res chain seq x y z
N MET A 1 -10.71 6.58 -9.84
CA MET A 1 -11.04 5.40 -9.00
C MET A 1 -9.83 5.10 -8.10
N TRP A 2 -9.97 4.36 -6.99
CA TRP A 2 -8.82 3.90 -6.18
C TRP A 2 -8.54 2.44 -6.50
N THR A 3 -7.28 2.12 -6.78
CA THR A 3 -6.85 0.78 -7.21
C THR A 3 -5.83 0.23 -6.22
N VAL A 4 -5.98 -1.05 -5.88
CA VAL A 4 -5.02 -1.76 -5.03
C VAL A 4 -3.80 -2.13 -5.86
N VAL A 5 -2.63 -1.60 -5.50
CA VAL A 5 -1.35 -1.88 -6.19
C VAL A 5 -0.48 -2.87 -5.44
N TYR A 6 -0.67 -3.00 -4.13
CA TYR A 6 0.10 -3.92 -3.30
C TYR A 6 -0.68 -4.35 -2.06
N ILE A 7 -0.40 -5.56 -1.56
CA ILE A 7 -0.98 -6.08 -0.33
C ILE A 7 0.19 -6.47 0.60
N ALA A 8 0.40 -5.67 1.64
CA ALA A 8 1.41 -5.93 2.64
C ALA A 8 0.87 -6.89 3.70
N HIS A 9 1.68 -7.88 4.12
CA HIS A 9 1.31 -8.81 5.19
C HIS A 9 1.44 -8.23 6.60
N ASN A 10 2.01 -7.03 6.73
CA ASN A 10 2.22 -6.39 8.03
C ASN A 10 2.17 -4.86 7.92
N LYS A 11 1.77 -4.19 9.00
CA LYS A 11 1.62 -2.72 9.03
C LYS A 11 2.91 -1.97 8.79
N LYS A 12 4.02 -2.52 9.24
CA LYS A 12 5.33 -1.91 9.08
C LYS A 12 5.75 -1.81 7.61
N GLU A 13 5.49 -2.84 6.82
CA GLU A 13 5.78 -2.84 5.38
C GLU A 13 4.84 -1.87 4.64
N ALA A 14 3.55 -1.87 5.00
CA ALA A 14 2.58 -0.95 4.41
C ALA A 14 2.95 0.52 4.64
N ASP A 15 3.32 0.88 5.88
CA ASP A 15 3.76 2.24 6.26
C ASP A 15 5.05 2.66 5.54
N LYS A 16 6.00 1.71 5.36
CA LYS A 16 7.23 1.98 4.62
C LYS A 16 6.95 2.30 3.15
N LEU A 17 6.05 1.55 2.52
CA LEU A 17 5.70 1.75 1.12
C LEU A 17 4.87 3.03 0.94
N GLU A 18 3.92 3.30 1.86
CA GLU A 18 3.17 4.55 1.90
C GLU A 18 4.11 5.75 1.96
N LYS A 19 5.04 5.77 2.93
CA LYS A 19 5.99 6.87 3.06
C LYS A 19 6.85 7.06 1.83
N ARG A 20 7.28 5.99 1.18
CA ARG A 20 8.09 6.08 -0.05
C ARG A 20 7.27 6.71 -1.18
N LEU A 21 6.08 6.17 -1.44
CA LEU A 21 5.19 6.69 -2.48
C LEU A 21 4.77 8.13 -2.20
N THR A 22 4.46 8.48 -0.94
CA THR A 22 4.14 9.86 -0.54
C THR A 22 5.34 10.80 -0.64
N ALA A 23 6.57 10.31 -0.42
CA ALA A 23 7.78 11.12 -0.62
C ALA A 23 8.01 11.47 -2.09
N GLU A 24 7.63 10.59 -3.02
CA GLU A 24 7.66 10.84 -4.46
C GLU A 24 6.50 11.74 -4.94
N GLY A 25 5.52 12.01 -4.07
CA GLY A 25 4.36 12.87 -4.35
C GLY A 25 3.06 12.13 -4.67
N PHE A 26 3.03 10.80 -4.54
CA PHE A 26 1.82 10.01 -4.80
C PHE A 26 0.82 10.08 -3.63
N LEU A 27 -0.46 10.04 -3.99
CA LEU A 27 -1.56 9.85 -3.06
C LEU A 27 -1.73 8.36 -2.72
N VAL A 28 -1.51 8.00 -1.46
CA VAL A 28 -1.61 6.62 -0.99
C VAL A 28 -2.70 6.50 0.06
N LYS A 29 -3.45 5.40 0.00
CA LYS A 29 -4.45 5.05 0.99
C LYS A 29 -4.20 3.63 1.48
N LEU A 30 -4.04 3.49 2.79
CA LEU A 30 -3.90 2.20 3.44
C LEU A 30 -5.26 1.68 3.88
N ARG A 31 -5.57 0.43 3.56
CA ARG A 31 -6.77 -0.27 4.03
C ARG A 31 -6.38 -1.60 4.66
N ALA A 32 -6.54 -1.70 5.97
CA ALA A 32 -6.36 -2.96 6.67
C ALA A 32 -7.53 -3.91 6.36
N ILE A 33 -7.20 -5.16 6.04
CA ILE A 33 -8.13 -6.25 5.80
C ILE A 33 -7.81 -7.39 6.76
N GLY A 34 -8.74 -7.65 7.67
CA GLY A 34 -8.66 -8.77 8.60
C GLY A 34 -9.47 -8.52 9.87
N PRO A 35 -10.02 -9.58 10.50
CA PRO A 35 -10.67 -9.45 11.80
C PRO A 35 -9.63 -9.10 12.88
N PRO A 36 -9.95 -8.21 13.84
CA PRO A 36 -9.04 -7.78 14.89
C PRO A 36 -8.58 -8.91 15.84
N GLN A 37 -9.20 -10.09 15.75
CA GLN A 37 -8.92 -11.26 16.58
C GLN A 37 -7.87 -12.22 16.00
N ALA A 38 -7.46 -12.05 14.73
CA ALA A 38 -6.40 -12.85 14.12
C ALA A 38 -5.03 -12.24 14.48
N SER A 39 -4.51 -12.70 15.61
CA SER A 39 -3.43 -12.12 16.42
C SER A 39 -2.06 -11.89 15.75
N ASN A 40 -1.89 -11.95 14.42
CA ASN A 40 -0.59 -11.63 13.80
C ASN A 40 -0.57 -11.35 12.28
N THR A 41 -1.71 -11.33 11.57
CA THR A 41 -1.75 -11.31 10.10
C THR A 41 -2.85 -10.39 9.56
N CYS A 42 -2.89 -9.15 10.03
CA CYS A 42 -3.68 -8.11 9.37
C CYS A 42 -2.97 -7.69 8.09
N SER A 43 -3.42 -8.23 6.95
CA SER A 43 -2.99 -7.79 5.63
C SER A 43 -3.49 -6.37 5.38
N ILE A 44 -2.70 -5.54 4.73
CA ILE A 44 -3.01 -4.14 4.45
C ILE A 44 -2.87 -3.91 2.96
N GLU A 45 -3.97 -3.53 2.34
CA GLU A 45 -3.99 -3.06 0.97
C GLU A 45 -3.44 -1.65 0.90
N ILE A 46 -2.66 -1.42 -0.14
CA ILE A 46 -2.06 -0.15 -0.48
C ILE A 46 -2.73 0.29 -1.78
N LEU A 47 -3.46 1.38 -1.71
CA LEU A 47 -4.24 1.91 -2.81
C LEU A 47 -3.67 3.23 -3.30
N VAL A 48 -3.71 3.43 -4.61
CA VAL A 48 -3.34 4.68 -5.28
C VAL A 48 -4.45 5.08 -6.27
N PRO A 49 -4.52 6.35 -6.71
CA PRO A 49 -5.38 6.75 -7.81
C PRO A 49 -5.08 5.92 -9.07
N GLU A 50 -6.12 5.54 -9.79
CA GLU A 50 -5.99 4.76 -11.05
C GLU A 50 -4.98 5.36 -12.04
N SER A 51 -4.92 6.70 -12.13
CA SER A 51 -3.99 7.42 -13.02
C SER A 51 -2.51 7.20 -12.67
N GLU A 52 -2.20 6.87 -11.42
CA GLU A 52 -0.83 6.77 -10.88
C GLU A 52 -0.40 5.31 -10.68
N VAL A 53 -1.24 4.35 -11.07
CA VAL A 53 -1.01 2.91 -10.80
C VAL A 53 0.29 2.42 -11.41
N ASP A 54 0.56 2.80 -12.66
CA ASP A 54 1.72 2.36 -13.42
C ASP A 54 3.03 2.87 -12.76
N GLU A 55 3.08 4.17 -12.49
CA GLU A 55 4.21 4.83 -11.84
C GLU A 55 4.44 4.31 -10.41
N ALA A 56 3.37 4.15 -9.63
CA ALA A 56 3.47 3.57 -8.29
C ALA A 56 4.02 2.13 -8.33
N LEU A 57 3.60 1.32 -9.30
CA LEU A 57 4.10 -0.05 -9.48
C LEU A 57 5.60 -0.06 -9.84
N GLU A 58 6.08 0.88 -10.65
CA GLU A 58 7.51 1.01 -10.95
C GLU A 58 8.33 1.29 -9.67
N ILE A 59 7.89 2.22 -8.83
CA ILE A 59 8.56 2.56 -7.55
C ILE A 59 8.54 1.37 -6.57
N ILE A 60 7.47 0.57 -6.58
CA ILE A 60 7.36 -0.62 -5.73
C ILE A 60 8.28 -1.73 -6.23
N ASN A 61 8.39 -1.95 -7.55
CA ASN A 61 9.22 -3.01 -8.14
C ASN A 61 10.71 -2.70 -8.16
N THR A 62 11.11 -1.43 -8.04
CA THR A 62 12.52 -1.01 -7.96
C THR A 62 13.18 -1.31 -6.59
N VAL A 63 12.49 -2.05 -5.71
CA VAL A 63 12.92 -2.41 -4.34
C VAL A 63 13.83 -3.63 -4.25
#